data_AF-A0A7X1FJH5-F1
#
_entry.id   AF-A0A7X1FJH5-F1
#
_cell.length_a   1.000
_cell.length_b   1.000
_cell.length_c   1.000
_cell.angle_alpha   90.00
_cell.angle_beta   90.00
_cell.angle_gamma   90.00
#
_symmetry.space_group_name_H-M   'P 1'
#
loop_
_entity.id
_entity.type
_entity.pdbx_description
1 polymer ?
#
loop_
_entity_poly.entity_id
_entity_poly.type
_entity_poly.pdbx_seq_one_letter_code
_entity_poly.pdbx_strand_id
1 'polypeptide(L)'
;MTHVTDAQLKLLWHTLGLSPNDCDKRSVCRNHFLTGPDGDDARQLDELVSVGLMIVGKPPAFCPQDEVVYRATREGERFAIDSLPPLSSTEVA
;
A
#
# COMPACT_ATOMS: atom_id res chain seq x y z
N MET A 1 -17.17 -5.81 -5.52
CA MET A 1 -16.07 -6.31 -4.66
C MET A 1 -14.79 -6.10 -5.43
N THR A 2 -13.88 -5.30 -4.89
CA THR A 2 -12.53 -5.15 -5.45
C THR A 2 -11.77 -6.44 -5.17
N HIS A 3 -11.37 -7.16 -6.22
CA HIS A 3 -10.55 -8.37 -6.09
C HIS A 3 -9.09 -7.94 -5.92
N VAL A 4 -8.67 -7.73 -4.67
CA VAL A 4 -7.28 -7.43 -4.32
C VAL A 4 -6.58 -8.72 -3.92
N THR A 5 -5.42 -9.00 -4.53
CA THR A 5 -4.63 -10.19 -4.22
C THR A 5 -3.76 -9.99 -2.98
N ASP A 6 -3.26 -11.08 -2.38
CA ASP A 6 -2.32 -11.00 -1.25
C ASP A 6 -1.03 -10.25 -1.60
N ALA A 7 -0.56 -10.34 -2.85
CA ALA A 7 0.62 -9.63 -3.31
C ALA A 7 0.37 -8.12 -3.35
N GLN A 8 -0.77 -7.72 -3.89
CA GLN A 8 -1.20 -6.31 -3.93
C GLN A 8 -1.41 -5.76 -2.52
N LEU A 9 -2.05 -6.52 -1.64
CA LEU A 9 -2.27 -6.11 -0.26
C LEU A 9 -0.94 -5.93 0.49
N LYS A 10 0.05 -6.80 0.26
CA LYS A 10 1.41 -6.65 0.81
C LYS A 10 2.10 -5.38 0.31
N LEU A 11 1.98 -5.06 -0.98
CA LEU A 11 2.53 -3.82 -1.55
C LEU A 11 1.84 -2.58 -0.99
N LEU A 12 0.52 -2.64 -0.80
CA LEU A 12 -0.25 -1.55 -0.20
C LEU A 12 0.15 -1.31 1.27
N TRP A 13 0.26 -2.38 2.08
CA TRP A 13 0.78 -2.28 3.45
C TRP A 13 2.21 -1.74 3.47
N HIS A 14 3.07 -2.24 2.60
CA HIS A 14 4.44 -1.76 2.48
C HIS A 14 4.45 -0.25 2.18
N THR A 15 3.68 0.20 1.19
CA THR A 15 3.57 1.62 0.81
C THR A 15 3.17 2.52 1.98
N LEU A 16 2.31 2.01 2.87
CA LEU A 16 1.80 2.72 4.06
C LEU A 16 2.68 2.55 5.31
N GLY A 17 3.66 1.64 5.27
CA GLY A 17 4.49 1.29 6.42
C GLY A 17 3.74 0.50 7.50
N LEU A 18 2.69 -0.22 7.07
CA LEU A 18 1.91 -1.16 7.87
C LEU A 18 2.52 -2.57 7.74
N SER A 19 2.21 -3.43 8.70
CA SER A 19 2.65 -4.83 8.70
C SER A 19 1.59 -5.72 9.33
N PRO A 20 1.23 -6.86 8.73
CA PRO A 20 0.31 -7.81 9.36
C PRO A 20 0.90 -8.47 10.61
N ASN A 21 2.23 -8.46 10.77
CA ASN A 21 2.92 -9.01 11.95
C ASN A 21 2.96 -8.04 13.13
N ASP A 22 2.64 -6.76 12.90
CA ASP A 22 2.58 -5.70 13.92
C ASP A 22 1.17 -5.10 13.89
N CYS A 23 0.19 -5.92 14.29
CA CYS A 23 -1.22 -5.60 14.15
C CYS A 23 -1.70 -4.46 15.06
N ASP A 24 -0.93 -4.13 16.10
CA ASP A 24 -1.17 -2.99 16.99
C ASP A 24 -0.78 -1.66 16.32
N LYS A 25 0.18 -1.68 15.39
CA LYS A 25 0.58 -0.51 14.60
C LYS A 25 -0.38 -0.28 13.42
N ARG A 26 -1.50 0.38 13.71
CA ARG A 26 -2.52 0.77 12.71
C ARG A 26 -2.40 2.20 12.18
N SER A 27 -1.29 2.87 12.48
CA SER A 27 -1.01 4.22 11.97
C SER A 27 -0.10 4.17 10.74
N VAL A 28 -0.51 4.90 9.70
CA VAL A 28 0.29 5.11 8.50
C VAL A 28 1.50 5.99 8.83
N CYS A 29 2.71 5.51 8.53
CA CYS A 29 3.94 6.26 8.79
C CYS A 29 4.64 6.78 7.52
N ARG A 30 4.15 6.37 6.34
CA ARG A 30 4.59 6.84 5.01
C ARG A 30 3.48 6.60 3.99
N ASN A 31 3.60 7.17 2.79
CA ASN A 31 2.65 6.89 1.70
C ASN A 31 3.28 7.17 0.32
N HIS A 32 4.42 6.53 0.05
CA HIS A 32 5.15 6.69 -1.21
C HIS A 32 5.84 5.37 -1.54
N PHE A 33 5.63 4.88 -2.77
CA PHE A 33 6.33 3.73 -3.32
C PHE A 33 6.92 4.13 -4.68
N LEU A 34 8.25 4.14 -4.78
CA LEU A 34 8.98 4.52 -5.99
C LEU A 34 9.49 3.26 -6.67
N THR A 35 9.24 3.12 -7.97
CA THR A 35 9.69 1.97 -8.76
C THR A 35 9.79 2.30 -10.24
N GLY A 36 10.48 1.46 -11.00
CA GLY A 36 10.48 1.52 -12.46
C GLY A 36 9.13 1.07 -13.05
N PRO A 37 8.74 1.61 -14.22
CA PRO A 37 7.42 1.40 -14.81
C PRO A 37 7.17 -0.06 -15.26
N ASP A 38 8.22 -0.79 -15.62
CA ASP A 38 8.12 -2.15 -16.16
C ASP A 38 8.34 -3.25 -15.10
N GLY A 39 8.41 -2.89 -13.81
CA GLY A 39 8.60 -3.83 -12.71
C GLY A 39 7.33 -4.62 -12.38
N ASP A 40 7.49 -5.84 -11.87
CA ASP A 40 6.35 -6.65 -11.40
C ASP A 40 5.52 -5.92 -10.32
N ASP A 41 6.18 -5.20 -9.42
CA ASP A 41 5.52 -4.37 -8.41
C ASP A 41 4.69 -3.26 -9.05
N ALA A 42 5.20 -2.58 -10.09
CA ALA A 42 4.48 -1.51 -10.78
C ALA A 42 3.18 -2.05 -11.40
N ARG A 43 3.25 -3.21 -12.07
CA ARG A 43 2.07 -3.88 -12.64
C ARG A 43 1.01 -4.19 -11.58
N GLN A 44 1.42 -4.68 -10.41
CA GLN A 44 0.48 -4.94 -9.30
C GLN A 44 -0.10 -3.65 -8.71
N LEU A 45 0.69 -2.58 -8.61
CA LEU A 45 0.25 -1.28 -8.12
C LEU A 45 -0.71 -0.60 -9.11
N ASP A 46 -0.51 -0.76 -10.42
CA ASP A 46 -1.44 -0.28 -11.45
C ASP A 46 -2.81 -0.96 -11.36
N GLU A 47 -2.87 -2.25 -11.02
CA GLU A 47 -4.15 -2.91 -10.74
C GLU A 47 -4.87 -2.26 -9.54
N LEU A 48 -4.13 -1.87 -8.48
CA LEU A 48 -4.69 -1.12 -7.36
C LEU A 48 -5.12 0.31 -7.73
N VAL A 49 -4.44 0.95 -8.68
CA VAL A 49 -4.87 2.24 -9.26
C VAL A 49 -6.19 2.06 -10.02
N SER A 50 -6.33 0.99 -10.80
CA SER A 50 -7.53 0.73 -11.60
C SER A 50 -8.80 0.58 -10.77
N VAL A 51 -8.66 0.14 -9.50
CA VAL A 51 -9.75 0.00 -8.54
C VAL A 51 -9.85 1.16 -7.53
N GLY A 52 -9.07 2.23 -7.72
CA GLY A 52 -9.17 3.46 -6.92
C GLY A 52 -8.50 3.42 -5.53
N LEU A 53 -7.77 2.35 -5.21
CA LEU A 53 -7.06 2.22 -3.93
C LEU A 53 -5.72 2.95 -3.95
N MET A 54 -5.16 3.20 -5.13
CA MET A 54 -3.91 3.95 -5.31
C MET A 54 -4.02 4.99 -6.41
N ILE A 55 -3.03 5.89 -6.44
CA ILE A 55 -2.75 6.79 -7.54
C ILE A 55 -1.29 6.66 -7.94
N VAL A 56 -1.02 6.86 -9.23
CA VAL A 56 0.32 6.93 -9.80
C VAL A 56 0.63 8.38 -10.20
N GLY A 57 1.88 8.79 -10.06
CA GLY A 57 2.33 10.12 -10.41
C GLY A 57 3.80 10.16 -10.80
N LYS A 58 4.23 11.37 -11.16
CA LYS A 58 5.64 11.63 -11.48
C LYS A 58 6.51 11.54 -10.24
N PRO A 59 7.74 11.02 -10.37
CA PRO A 59 8.66 10.95 -9.26
C PRO A 59 9.13 12.37 -8.86
N PRO A 60 9.60 12.58 -7.62
CA PRO A 60 10.25 13.82 -7.23
C PRO A 60 11.43 14.18 -8.15
N ALA A 61 11.76 15.47 -8.28
CA ALA A 61 12.78 15.95 -9.22
C ALA A 61 14.20 15.40 -8.96
N PHE A 62 14.48 14.94 -7.74
CA PHE A 62 15.77 14.34 -7.37
C PHE A 62 15.86 12.83 -7.68
N CYS A 63 14.76 12.20 -8.08
CA CYS A 63 14.71 10.80 -8.50
C CYS A 63 14.94 10.69 -10.03
N PRO A 64 15.32 9.50 -10.53
CA PRO A 64 15.27 9.21 -11.97
C PRO A 64 13.87 9.54 -12.54
N GLN A 65 13.83 10.24 -13.68
CA GLN A 65 12.57 10.75 -14.24
C GLN A 65 11.82 9.71 -15.10
N ASP A 66 12.43 8.57 -15.34
CA ASP A 66 11.86 7.37 -15.95
C ASP A 66 11.12 6.46 -14.94
N GLU A 67 11.27 6.71 -13.63
CA GLU A 67 10.52 6.02 -12.58
C GLU A 67 9.11 6.61 -12.39
N VAL A 68 8.30 5.91 -11.58
CA VAL A 68 6.96 6.34 -11.17
C VAL A 68 6.80 6.23 -9.65
N VAL A 69 5.97 7.11 -9.07
CA VAL A 69 5.63 7.06 -7.65
C VAL A 69 4.16 6.73 -7.45
N TYR A 70 3.91 5.72 -6.63
CA TYR A 70 2.57 5.32 -6.21
C TYR A 70 2.28 5.82 -4.79
N ARG A 71 1.02 6.18 -4.56
CA ARG A 71 0.49 6.58 -3.25
C ARG A 71 -0.88 5.97 -3.05
N ALA A 72 -1.19 5.49 -1.86
CA ALA A 72 -2.53 5.07 -1.51
C ALA A 72 -3.48 6.28 -1.46
N THR A 73 -4.70 6.08 -1.93
CA THR A 73 -5.81 7.01 -1.67
C THR A 73 -6.26 6.88 -0.22
N ARG A 74 -7.16 7.77 0.23
CA ARG A 74 -7.82 7.60 1.54
C ARG A 74 -8.61 6.29 1.64
N GLU A 75 -9.19 5.85 0.51
CA GLU A 75 -9.89 4.58 0.45
C GLU A 75 -8.92 3.40 0.52
N GLY A 76 -7.79 3.47 -0.19
CA GLY A 76 -6.71 2.50 -0.07
C GLY A 76 -6.15 2.37 1.34
N GLU A 77 -5.93 3.49 2.03
CA GLU A 77 -5.49 3.51 3.42
C GLU A 77 -6.49 2.80 4.33
N ARG A 78 -7.77 3.17 4.26
CA ARG A 78 -8.82 2.52 5.05
C ARG A 78 -8.90 1.02 4.75
N PHE A 79 -8.92 0.65 3.47
CA PHE A 79 -8.95 -0.74 3.04
C PHE A 79 -7.76 -1.53 3.59
N ALA A 80 -6.55 -0.96 3.56
CA ALA A 80 -5.35 -1.60 4.08
C ALA A 80 -5.44 -1.84 5.60
N ILE A 81 -5.92 -0.86 6.37
CA ILE A 81 -6.08 -0.96 7.82
C ILE A 81 -7.17 -1.99 8.18
N ASP A 82 -8.30 -1.97 7.46
CA ASP A 82 -9.40 -2.91 7.68
C ASP A 82 -9.01 -4.35 7.33
N SER A 83 -8.05 -4.52 6.40
CA SER A 83 -7.52 -5.82 6.00
C SER A 83 -6.45 -6.37 6.96
N LEU A 84 -5.94 -5.58 7.91
CA LEU A 84 -4.97 -6.07 8.89
C LEU A 84 -5.61 -7.14 9.79
N PRO A 85 -4.83 -8.13 10.26
CA PRO A 85 -5.29 -9.08 11.25
C PRO A 85 -5.91 -8.37 12.47
N PRO A 86 -6.89 -8.99 13.14
CA PRO A 86 -7.50 -8.43 14.34
C PRO A 86 -6.41 -8.12 15.37
N LEU A 87 -6.66 -7.08 16.18
CA LEU A 87 -5.75 -6.73 17.27
C LEU A 87 -5.48 -7.96 18.15
N SER A 88 -4.24 -8.08 18.61
CA SER A 88 -3.88 -9.00 19.68
C SER A 88 -4.83 -8.74 20.84
N SER A 89 -5.83 -9.60 21.03
CA SER A 89 -6.67 -9.49 22.21
C SER A 89 -5.75 -9.70 23.39
N THR A 90 -5.52 -8.64 24.17
CA THR A 90 -4.98 -8.80 25.51
C THR A 90 -6.08 -9.53 26.28
N GLU A 91 -5.99 -10.85 26.38
CA GLU A 91 -6.72 -11.60 27.39
C GLU A 91 -6.29 -11.04 28.74
N VAL A 92 -7.11 -10.15 29.28
CA VAL A 92 -7.07 -9.76 30.69
C VAL A 92 -7.54 -10.97 31.49
N ALA A 93 -6.57 -11.80 31.89
CA ALA A 93 -6.75 -12.82 32.92
C ALA A 93 -6.63 -12.21 34.32
#